data_AF-A0A377ZCR4-F1
#
_entry.id   AF-A0A377ZCR4-F1
#
_cell.length_a   1.000
_cell.length_b   1.000
_cell.length_c   1.000
_cell.angle_alpha   90.00
_cell.angle_beta   90.00
_cell.angle_gamma   90.00
#
_symmetry.space_group_name_H-M   'P 1'
#
loop_
_entity.id
_entity.type
_entity.pdbx_description
1 polymer ?
#
loop_
_entity_poly.entity_id
_entity_poly.type
_entity_poly.pdbx_seq_one_letter_code
_entity_poly.pdbx_strand_id
1 'polypeptide(L)'
;MRREGWSKALQEQGIIAPDSWIGSGSPDMQGGEAAMVELLGRNLGLTAVFAYNDSMAAGALTTLKDNGIVVPQHLSLIGFDDIPISRYTDPQLTTVRYPVMSMAKLATELALLGAAGKLDREATHCFMPTLVRRHSVAQRQTVGPITN
;
A
#
# COMPACT_ATOMS: atom_id res chain seq x y z
N MET A 1 -10.40 -8.19 2.01
CA MET A 1 -10.27 -6.91 2.77
C MET A 1 -9.46 -5.79 2.10
N ARG A 2 -8.13 -5.87 1.84
CA ARG A 2 -7.37 -4.72 1.26
C ARG A 2 -7.84 -4.32 -0.15
N ARG A 3 -7.97 -5.30 -1.07
CA ARG A 3 -8.49 -5.08 -2.43
C ARG A 3 -9.94 -4.57 -2.43
N GLU A 4 -10.78 -5.11 -1.56
CA GLU A 4 -12.17 -4.63 -1.40
C GLU A 4 -12.21 -3.18 -0.91
N GLY A 5 -11.38 -2.82 0.07
CA GLY A 5 -11.28 -1.44 0.57
C GLY A 5 -10.82 -0.46 -0.51
N TRP A 6 -9.83 -0.85 -1.31
CA TRP A 6 -9.39 -0.09 -2.49
C TRP A 6 -10.51 0.09 -3.52
N SER A 7 -11.21 -1.00 -3.88
CA SER A 7 -12.31 -0.96 -4.85
C SER A 7 -13.46 -0.07 -4.36
N LYS A 8 -13.84 -0.21 -3.08
CA LYS A 8 -14.87 0.60 -2.44
C LYS A 8 -14.49 2.09 -2.43
N ALA A 9 -13.26 2.43 -2.07
CA ALA A 9 -12.80 3.82 -2.06
C ALA A 9 -12.81 4.45 -3.47
N LEU A 10 -12.49 3.69 -4.52
CA LEU A 10 -12.62 4.15 -5.91
C LEU A 10 -14.08 4.34 -6.31
N GLN A 11 -14.96 3.39 -5.95
CA GLN A 11 -16.38 3.49 -6.23
C GLN A 11 -17.04 4.70 -5.55
N GLU A 12 -16.64 5.01 -4.31
CA GLU A 12 -17.09 6.21 -3.58
C GLU A 12 -16.69 7.52 -4.28
N GLN A 13 -15.66 7.49 -5.13
CA GLN A 13 -15.24 8.60 -5.99
C GLN A 13 -15.79 8.50 -7.42
N GLY A 14 -16.69 7.56 -7.70
CA GLY A 14 -17.26 7.33 -9.03
C GLY A 14 -16.28 6.71 -10.03
N ILE A 15 -15.16 6.14 -9.58
CA ILE A 15 -14.16 5.50 -10.43
C ILE A 15 -14.45 3.99 -10.51
N ILE A 16 -14.67 3.50 -11.73
CA ILE A 16 -14.80 2.06 -12.00
C ILE A 16 -13.41 1.52 -12.34
N ALA A 17 -12.83 0.71 -11.47
CA ALA A 17 -11.53 0.13 -11.68
C ALA A 17 -11.62 -1.12 -12.59
N PRO A 18 -11.03 -1.12 -13.79
CA PRO A 18 -10.97 -2.32 -14.62
C PRO A 18 -9.98 -3.32 -14.03
N ASP A 19 -10.18 -4.61 -14.32
CA ASP A 19 -9.25 -5.67 -13.89
C ASP A 19 -7.83 -5.49 -14.45
N SER A 20 -7.69 -4.78 -15.57
CA SER A 20 -6.39 -4.42 -16.15
C SER A 20 -5.54 -3.53 -15.25
N TRP A 21 -6.11 -2.88 -14.22
CA TRP A 21 -5.34 -2.12 -13.24
C TRP A 21 -4.72 -2.99 -12.14
N ILE A 22 -5.03 -4.29 -12.13
CA ILE A 22 -4.63 -5.21 -11.06
C ILE A 22 -3.47 -6.08 -11.55
N GLY A 23 -2.31 -5.92 -10.92
CA GLY A 23 -1.16 -6.82 -11.04
C GLY A 23 -1.15 -7.78 -9.85
N SER A 24 -0.67 -9.01 -10.06
CA SER A 24 -0.61 -10.05 -9.02
C SER A 24 0.79 -10.64 -8.91
N GLY A 25 1.21 -10.95 -7.68
CA GLY A 25 2.51 -11.56 -7.40
C GLY A 25 2.57 -12.08 -5.96
N SER A 26 3.68 -12.74 -5.62
CA SER A 26 3.98 -13.10 -4.23
C SER A 26 4.06 -11.85 -3.33
N PRO A 27 3.70 -11.94 -2.04
CA PRO A 27 3.67 -10.81 -1.13
C PRO A 27 5.07 -10.39 -0.63
N ASP A 28 6.06 -10.38 -1.53
CA ASP A 28 7.46 -10.08 -1.31
C ASP A 28 7.99 -9.10 -2.38
N MET A 29 9.28 -8.78 -2.32
CA MET A 29 9.88 -7.85 -3.28
C MET A 29 9.83 -8.37 -4.72
N GLN A 30 10.14 -9.65 -4.93
CA GLN A 30 10.15 -10.27 -6.27
C GLN A 30 8.76 -10.27 -6.91
N GLY A 31 7.72 -10.56 -6.12
CA GLY A 31 6.34 -10.47 -6.60
C GLY A 31 5.90 -9.04 -6.88
N GLY A 32 6.39 -8.06 -6.11
CA GLY A 32 6.21 -6.63 -6.40
C GLY A 32 6.85 -6.19 -7.71
N GLU A 33 8.08 -6.65 -7.97
CA GLU A 33 8.79 -6.41 -9.24
C GLU A 33 8.02 -7.00 -10.42
N ALA A 34 7.67 -8.29 -10.36
CA ALA A 34 6.94 -8.98 -11.41
C ALA A 34 5.59 -8.32 -11.71
N ALA A 35 4.81 -7.97 -10.67
CA ALA A 35 3.53 -7.29 -10.83
C ALA A 35 3.70 -5.89 -11.44
N MET A 36 4.75 -5.15 -11.09
CA MET A 36 5.01 -3.83 -11.66
C MET A 36 5.46 -3.92 -13.12
N VAL A 37 6.31 -4.89 -13.48
CA VAL A 37 6.70 -5.16 -14.88
C VAL A 37 5.46 -5.44 -15.72
N GLU A 38 4.56 -6.29 -15.23
CA GLU A 38 3.30 -6.60 -15.90
C GLU A 38 2.44 -5.35 -16.10
N LEU A 39 2.26 -4.54 -15.06
CA LEU A 39 1.47 -3.30 -15.13
C LEU A 39 2.06 -2.27 -16.11
N LEU A 40 3.38 -2.12 -16.14
CA LEU A 40 4.06 -1.26 -17.12
C LEU A 40 3.88 -1.78 -18.55
N GLY A 41 3.99 -3.10 -18.76
CA GLY A 41 3.82 -3.74 -20.06
C GLY A 41 2.42 -3.56 -20.66
N ARG A 42 1.39 -3.33 -19.83
CA ARG A 42 0.03 -3.02 -20.27
C ARG A 42 -0.13 -1.57 -20.79
N ASN A 43 0.85 -0.69 -20.58
CA ASN A 43 0.89 0.71 -21.03
C ASN A 43 -0.40 1.52 -20.73
N LEU A 44 -0.91 1.41 -19.50
CA LEU A 44 -2.22 1.96 -19.11
C LEU A 44 -2.18 3.44 -18.69
N GLY A 45 -1.02 4.08 -18.70
CA GLY A 45 -0.87 5.45 -18.20
C GLY A 45 -1.22 5.58 -16.71
N LEU A 46 -0.91 4.57 -15.90
CA LEU A 46 -1.15 4.59 -14.45
C LEU A 46 -0.41 5.78 -13.82
N THR A 47 -1.11 6.50 -12.96
CA THR A 47 -0.55 7.68 -12.25
C THR A 47 -0.24 7.38 -10.79
N ALA A 48 -0.81 6.30 -10.26
CA ALA A 48 -0.53 5.84 -8.92
C ALA A 48 -0.69 4.32 -8.81
N VAL A 49 0.05 3.72 -7.88
CA VAL A 49 -0.05 2.30 -7.51
C VAL A 49 -0.23 2.19 -6.00
N PHE A 50 -1.18 1.35 -5.59
CA PHE A 50 -1.33 0.87 -4.22
C PHE A 50 -0.81 -0.56 -4.13
N ALA A 51 0.34 -0.73 -3.50
CA ALA A 51 0.94 -2.04 -3.28
C ALA A 51 0.30 -2.73 -2.07
N TYR A 52 0.23 -4.07 -2.13
CA TYR A 52 -0.37 -4.87 -1.06
C TYR A 52 0.36 -4.74 0.28
N ASN A 53 1.68 -4.59 0.26
CA ASN A 53 2.55 -4.35 1.42
C ASN A 53 3.81 -3.57 1.01
N ASP A 54 4.60 -3.14 2.01
CA ASP A 54 5.83 -2.37 1.80
C ASP A 54 6.92 -3.17 1.06
N SER A 55 6.96 -4.50 1.21
CA SER A 55 7.93 -5.35 0.48
C SER A 55 7.65 -5.33 -1.02
N MET A 56 6.38 -5.53 -1.42
CA MET A 56 5.97 -5.42 -2.82
C MET A 56 6.17 -4.01 -3.35
N ALA A 57 5.90 -2.98 -2.52
CA ALA A 57 6.16 -1.59 -2.90
C ALA A 57 7.65 -1.34 -3.17
N ALA A 58 8.55 -1.89 -2.33
CA ALA A 58 9.99 -1.78 -2.54
C ALA A 58 10.42 -2.46 -3.85
N GLY A 59 9.88 -3.64 -4.16
CA GLY A 59 10.09 -4.28 -5.45
C GLY A 59 9.58 -3.44 -6.64
N ALA A 60 8.38 -2.88 -6.52
CA ALA A 60 7.83 -1.97 -7.52
C ALA A 60 8.70 -0.72 -7.72
N LEU A 61 9.28 -0.15 -6.66
CA LEU A 61 10.24 0.96 -6.77
C LEU A 61 11.47 0.56 -7.58
N THR A 62 12.03 -0.63 -7.35
CA THR A 62 13.15 -1.16 -8.15
C THR A 62 12.79 -1.19 -9.63
N THR A 63 11.65 -1.81 -9.99
CA THR A 63 11.19 -1.88 -11.38
C THR A 63 10.94 -0.50 -12.00
N LEU A 64 10.30 0.42 -11.27
CA LEU A 64 10.06 1.78 -11.75
C LEU A 64 11.39 2.50 -12.03
N LYS A 65 12.35 2.38 -11.11
CA LYS A 65 13.70 2.96 -11.25
C LYS A 65 14.45 2.40 -12.46
N ASP A 66 14.44 1.08 -12.64
CA ASP A 66 15.10 0.41 -13.77
C ASP A 66 14.51 0.81 -15.13
N ASN A 67 13.25 1.25 -15.15
CA ASN A 67 12.57 1.75 -16.34
C ASN A 67 12.61 3.30 -16.45
N GLY A 68 13.41 3.99 -15.62
CA GLY A 68 13.54 5.45 -15.66
C GLY A 68 12.30 6.22 -15.20
N ILE A 69 11.37 5.56 -14.50
CA ILE A 69 10.14 6.18 -13.99
C ILE A 69 10.40 6.72 -12.60
N VAL A 70 10.40 8.06 -12.47
CA VAL A 70 10.70 8.74 -11.22
C VAL A 70 9.45 8.79 -10.33
N VAL A 71 9.58 8.28 -9.11
CA VAL A 71 8.54 8.37 -8.08
C VAL A 71 8.90 9.53 -7.14
N PRO A 72 7.96 10.43 -6.81
CA PRO A 72 6.54 10.45 -7.17
C PRO A 72 6.20 11.26 -8.45
N GLN A 73 7.18 11.78 -9.18
CA GLN A 73 6.95 12.77 -10.25
C GLN A 73 6.15 12.20 -11.42
N HIS A 74 6.48 10.99 -11.88
CA HIS A 74 5.79 10.32 -12.98
C HIS A 74 4.66 9.42 -12.46
N LEU A 75 4.87 8.74 -11.34
CA LEU A 75 3.91 7.82 -10.74
C LEU A 75 4.04 7.84 -9.22
N SER A 76 2.92 7.97 -8.52
CA SER A 76 2.88 7.87 -7.05
C SER A 76 2.79 6.41 -6.61
N LEU A 77 3.47 6.05 -5.53
CA LEU A 77 3.44 4.70 -4.98
C LEU A 77 3.15 4.74 -3.47
N ILE A 78 2.18 3.96 -3.03
CA ILE A 78 1.83 3.79 -1.61
C ILE A 78 1.92 2.31 -1.22
N GLY A 79 2.55 2.04 -0.08
CA GLY A 79 2.68 0.72 0.53
C GLY A 79 1.67 0.47 1.66
N PHE A 80 1.93 -0.57 2.42
CA PHE A 80 1.14 -0.99 3.58
C PHE A 80 2.03 -1.77 4.57
N ASP A 81 1.80 -1.60 5.88
CA ASP A 81 2.44 -2.25 7.05
C ASP A 81 3.40 -1.34 7.86
N ASP A 82 4.03 -0.32 7.25
CA ASP A 82 5.07 0.53 7.86
C ASP A 82 6.24 -0.24 8.49
N ILE A 83 6.70 -1.28 7.79
CA ILE A 83 7.87 -2.06 8.20
C ILE A 83 9.17 -1.30 7.92
N PRO A 84 10.32 -1.66 8.55
CA PRO A 84 11.54 -0.86 8.49
C PRO A 84 12.00 -0.47 7.09
N ILE A 85 11.84 -1.34 6.09
CA ILE A 85 12.22 -1.07 4.70
C ILE A 85 11.60 0.22 4.15
N SER A 86 10.37 0.56 4.56
CA SER A 86 9.64 1.76 4.08
C SER A 86 10.36 3.08 4.40
N ARG A 87 11.28 3.09 5.36
CA ARG A 87 12.10 4.25 5.76
C ARG A 87 13.41 4.37 4.97
N TYR A 88 13.83 3.28 4.33
CA TYR A 88 15.12 3.16 3.66
C TYR A 88 15.00 2.98 2.15
N THR A 89 13.79 2.92 1.61
CA THR A 89 13.56 3.07 0.18
C THR A 89 13.90 4.49 -0.29
N ASP A 90 14.23 4.62 -1.57
CA ASP A 90 14.43 5.90 -2.24
C ASP A 90 13.46 6.01 -3.44
N PRO A 91 12.42 6.87 -3.37
CA PRO A 91 12.07 7.75 -2.24
C PRO A 91 11.54 6.99 -1.00
N GLN A 92 11.55 7.65 0.15
CA GLN A 92 10.94 7.09 1.37
C GLN A 92 9.44 6.82 1.15
N LEU A 93 9.00 5.61 1.46
CA LEU A 93 7.70 5.08 1.10
C LEU A 93 6.59 5.61 2.02
N THR A 94 5.58 6.25 1.42
CA THR A 94 4.29 6.51 2.07
C THR A 94 3.55 5.20 2.25
N THR A 95 3.01 4.94 3.45
CA THR A 95 2.45 3.63 3.82
C THR A 95 1.37 3.75 4.88
N VAL A 96 0.69 2.65 5.20
CA VAL A 96 -0.35 2.55 6.23
C VAL A 96 0.18 1.74 7.41
N ARG A 97 0.17 2.33 8.61
CA ARG A 97 0.63 1.70 9.85
C ARG A 97 -0.55 1.20 10.69
N TYR A 98 -0.51 -0.06 11.09
CA TYR A 98 -1.34 -0.61 12.15
C TYR A 98 -0.64 -0.54 13.51
N PRO A 99 -1.36 -0.34 14.62
CA PRO A 99 -0.80 -0.35 15.96
C PRO A 99 -0.55 -1.79 16.45
N VAL A 100 0.32 -2.54 15.75
CA VAL A 100 0.56 -3.99 15.97
C VAL A 100 0.99 -4.28 17.42
N MET A 101 1.78 -3.40 18.04
CA MET A 101 2.17 -3.53 19.44
C MET A 101 0.97 -3.48 20.39
N SER A 102 0.03 -2.56 20.16
CA SER A 102 -1.20 -2.46 20.96
C SER A 102 -2.12 -3.67 20.71
N MET A 103 -2.17 -4.17 19.48
CA MET A 103 -2.92 -5.38 19.13
C MET A 103 -2.36 -6.61 19.85
N ALA A 104 -1.02 -6.78 19.85
CA ALA A 104 -0.35 -7.89 20.51
C ALA A 104 -0.56 -7.83 22.03
N LYS A 105 -0.40 -6.65 22.64
CA LYS A 105 -0.67 -6.44 24.06
C LYS A 105 -2.09 -6.85 24.43
N LEU A 106 -3.08 -6.36 23.70
CA LEU A 106 -4.48 -6.70 23.95
C LEU A 106 -4.76 -8.19 23.75
N ALA A 107 -4.20 -8.81 22.69
CA ALA A 107 -4.36 -10.25 22.47
C ALA A 107 -3.80 -11.08 23.63
N THR A 108 -2.65 -10.68 24.20
CA THR A 108 -2.09 -11.32 25.39
C THR A 108 -2.98 -11.13 26.62
N GLU A 109 -3.49 -9.92 26.86
CA GLU A 109 -4.42 -9.63 27.97
C GLU A 109 -5.70 -10.48 27.86
N LEU A 110 -6.28 -10.57 26.66
CA LEU A 110 -7.47 -11.40 26.41
C LEU A 110 -7.20 -12.89 26.61
N ALA A 111 -6.03 -13.38 26.20
CA ALA A 111 -5.65 -14.78 26.43
C ALA A 111 -5.55 -15.11 27.93
N LEU A 112 -4.98 -14.21 28.74
CA LEU A 112 -4.90 -14.35 30.20
C LEU A 112 -6.29 -14.31 30.85
N LEU A 113 -7.17 -13.39 30.42
CA LEU A 113 -8.56 -13.35 30.87
C LEU A 113 -9.31 -14.63 30.51
N GLY A 114 -9.09 -15.16 29.31
CA GLY A 114 -9.65 -16.43 28.86
C GLY A 114 -9.22 -17.60 29.73
N ALA A 115 -7.93 -17.71 30.03
CA ALA A 115 -7.40 -18.74 30.92
C ALA A 115 -7.96 -18.64 32.35
N ALA A 116 -8.26 -17.42 32.80
CA ALA A 116 -8.88 -17.17 34.10
C ALA A 116 -10.41 -17.32 34.11
N GLY A 117 -11.06 -17.64 32.98
CA GLY A 117 -12.52 -17.72 32.86
C GLY A 117 -13.22 -16.35 32.96
N LYS A 118 -12.50 -15.26 32.73
CA LYS A 118 -12.96 -13.85 32.86
C LYS A 118 -13.07 -13.13 31.52
N LEU A 119 -13.01 -13.85 30.41
CA LEU A 119 -13.09 -13.26 29.08
C LEU A 119 -14.53 -12.81 28.79
N ASP A 120 -14.69 -11.53 28.47
CA ASP A 120 -15.91 -11.02 27.86
C ASP A 120 -15.92 -11.42 26.37
N ARG A 121 -16.90 -12.25 25.99
CA ARG A 121 -17.06 -12.75 24.63
C ARG A 121 -17.83 -11.79 23.72
N GLU A 122 -18.49 -10.78 24.28
CA GLU A 122 -19.25 -9.77 23.54
C GLU A 122 -18.40 -8.53 23.23
N ALA A 123 -17.26 -8.37 23.90
CA ALA A 123 -16.34 -7.27 23.66
C ALA A 123 -15.78 -7.29 22.24
N THR A 124 -15.97 -6.19 21.50
CA THR A 124 -15.36 -5.97 20.19
C THR A 124 -14.25 -4.94 20.31
N HIS A 125 -13.08 -5.26 19.75
CA HIS A 125 -11.91 -4.39 19.77
C HIS A 125 -11.54 -3.97 18.34
N CYS A 126 -11.59 -2.66 18.08
CA CYS A 126 -11.25 -2.09 16.78
C CYS A 126 -9.98 -1.25 16.89
N PHE A 127 -9.08 -1.42 15.92
CA PHE A 127 -7.83 -0.65 15.82
C PHE A 127 -7.84 0.18 14.55
N MET A 128 -7.59 1.48 14.71
CA MET A 128 -7.58 2.39 13.57
C MET A 128 -6.17 2.46 12.97
N PRO A 129 -6.01 2.15 11.68
CA PRO A 129 -4.74 2.37 11.00
C PRO A 129 -4.48 3.87 10.82
N THR A 130 -3.22 4.23 10.63
CA THR A 130 -2.79 5.61 10.36
C THR A 130 -2.01 5.67 9.05
N LEU A 131 -2.26 6.72 8.26
CA LEU A 131 -1.46 6.99 7.07
C LEU A 131 -0.14 7.66 7.48
N VAL A 132 0.97 7.03 7.11
CA VAL A 132 2.33 7.55 7.30
C VAL A 132 2.78 8.19 6.00
N ARG A 133 2.62 9.51 5.89
CA ARG A 133 3.04 10.28 4.72
C ARG A 133 4.55 10.43 4.68
N ARG A 134 5.16 10.10 3.54
CA ARG A 134 6.58 10.30 3.23
C ARG A 134 6.73 10.92 1.83
N HIS A 135 7.68 10.45 1.02
CA HIS A 135 8.09 11.12 -0.22
C HIS A 135 7.61 10.42 -1.49
N SER A 136 7.05 9.20 -1.41
CA SER A 136 6.65 8.43 -2.60
C SER A 136 5.27 8.77 -3.19
N VAL A 137 4.55 9.76 -2.66
CA VAL A 137 3.23 10.19 -3.17
C VAL A 137 3.21 11.70 -3.32
N ALA A 138 2.73 12.18 -4.46
CA ALA A 138 2.54 13.61 -4.74
C ALA A 138 1.18 13.87 -5.38
N GLN A 139 0.76 15.14 -5.38
CA GLN A 139 -0.36 15.57 -6.19
C GLN A 139 0.01 15.40 -7.67
N ARG A 140 -0.89 14.80 -8.47
CA ARG A 140 -0.67 14.65 -9.91
C ARG A 140 -0.45 16.03 -10.54
N GLN A 141 0.72 16.22 -11.15
CA GLN A 141 1.00 17.40 -11.96
C GLN A 141 0.53 17.12 -13.38
N THR A 142 -0.53 17.78 -13.82
CA THR A 142 -0.87 17.84 -15.24
C THR A 142 0.05 18.87 -15.89
N VAL A 143 1.22 18.43 -16.37
CA VAL A 143 2.01 19.28 -17.27
C VAL A 143 1.24 19.36 -18.58
N GLY A 144 0.61 20.51 -18.84
CA GLY A 144 0.02 20.80 -20.15
C GLY A 144 1.12 20.80 -21.22
N PRO A 145 0.83 20.41 -22.47
CA PRO A 145 1.82 20.47 -23.53
C PRO A 145 2.29 21.93 -23.67
N ILE A 146 3.60 22.14 -23.59
CA ILE A 146 4.21 23.43 -23.94
C ILE A 146 4.14 23.50 -25.47
N THR A 147 3.03 24.00 -26.00
CA THR A 147 2.93 24.36 -27.41
C THR A 147 3.78 25.62 -27.61
N ASN A 148 4.89 25.49 -28.32
CA ASN A 148 5.53 26.59 -29.05
C ASN A 148 4.90 26.71 -30.44
#